data_AF-A0A1U7M6H8-F1
#
_entry.id   AF-A0A1U7M6H8-F1
#
_cell.length_a   1.000
_cell.length_b   1.000
_cell.length_c   1.000
_cell.angle_alpha   90.00
_cell.angle_beta   90.00
_cell.angle_gamma   90.00
#
_symmetry.space_group_name_H-M   'P 1'
#
loop_
_entity.id
_entity.type
_entity.pdbx_description
1 polymer ?
#
loop_
_entity_poly.entity_id
_entity_poly.type
_entity_poly.pdbx_seq_one_letter_code
_entity_poly.pdbx_strand_id
1 'polypeptide(L)'
;MSEKIVSIVEVREWLRIYDNNTEEDLSIDQILNLLIDNAEIYIKNSVGDWYKSTPEIENKAKLATLVLVNNWYENRDFTSNVEHVSEKIRHTIHSLFQQMRYCYSEVEKNEI
;
A
#
# COMPACT_ATOMS: atom_id res chain seq x y z
N MET A 1 15.88 5.05 -9.38
CA MET A 1 14.58 4.79 -8.72
C MET A 1 14.88 4.19 -7.37
N SER A 2 14.21 4.65 -6.31
CA SER A 2 14.27 4.00 -4.99
C SER A 2 13.62 2.61 -5.11
N GLU A 3 14.09 1.65 -4.33
CA GLU A 3 13.51 0.31 -4.26
C GLU A 3 12.05 0.38 -3.78
N LYS A 4 11.16 -0.34 -4.49
CA LYS A 4 9.75 -0.41 -4.12
C LYS A 4 9.60 -1.08 -2.76
N ILE A 5 8.62 -0.65 -1.98
CA ILE A 5 8.37 -1.15 -0.63
C ILE A 5 7.88 -2.60 -0.63
N VAL A 6 7.18 -3.01 -1.69
CA VAL A 6 6.79 -4.39 -1.95
C VAL A 6 7.08 -4.71 -3.41
N SER A 7 7.48 -5.94 -3.67
CA SER A 7 7.63 -6.49 -5.01
C SER A 7 6.28 -6.87 -5.62
N ILE A 8 6.25 -7.00 -6.95
CA ILE A 8 5.09 -7.53 -7.67
C ILE A 8 4.74 -8.94 -7.18
N VAL A 9 5.75 -9.78 -6.92
CA VAL A 9 5.56 -11.15 -6.46
C VAL A 9 4.82 -11.18 -5.12
N GLU A 10 5.24 -10.38 -4.15
CA GLU A 10 4.55 -10.27 -2.85
C GLU A 10 3.10 -9.79 -3.01
N VAL A 11 2.86 -8.84 -3.91
CA VAL A 11 1.50 -8.36 -4.20
C VAL A 11 0.65 -9.43 -4.85
N ARG A 12 1.18 -10.19 -5.81
CA ARG A 12 0.46 -11.31 -6.47
C ARG A 12 0.12 -12.40 -5.47
N GLU A 13 1.05 -12.74 -4.57
CA GLU A 13 0.80 -13.68 -3.47
C GLU A 13 -0.32 -13.18 -2.54
N TRP A 14 -0.30 -11.90 -2.17
CA TRP A 14 -1.33 -11.27 -1.35
C TRP A 14 -2.71 -11.32 -2.00
N LEU A 15 -2.79 -11.02 -3.30
CA LEU A 15 -4.01 -11.03 -4.10
C LEU A 15 -4.44 -12.43 -4.56
N ARG A 16 -3.61 -13.46 -4.31
CA ARG A 16 -3.81 -14.83 -4.80
C ARG A 16 -3.93 -14.91 -6.33
N ILE A 17 -3.15 -14.11 -7.03
CA ILE A 17 -3.03 -14.12 -8.50
C ILE A 17 -1.85 -14.99 -8.89
N TYR A 18 -2.11 -16.10 -9.57
CA TYR A 18 -1.07 -16.99 -10.07
C TYR A 18 -0.51 -16.49 -11.40
N ASP A 19 0.82 -16.52 -11.55
CA ASP A 19 1.50 -16.18 -12.80
C ASP A 19 1.52 -17.39 -13.73
N ASN A 20 0.85 -17.25 -14.88
CA ASN A 20 0.78 -18.29 -15.91
C ASN A 20 1.70 -17.98 -17.12
N ASN A 21 2.56 -16.95 -17.02
CA ASN A 21 3.42 -16.45 -18.09
C ASN A 21 2.67 -16.08 -19.39
N THR A 22 1.52 -15.42 -19.25
CA THR A 22 0.67 -14.98 -20.37
C THR A 22 0.75 -13.46 -20.60
N GLU A 23 0.24 -12.98 -21.73
CA GLU A 23 0.10 -11.53 -21.98
C GLU A 23 -0.86 -10.84 -20.98
N GLU A 24 -1.83 -11.59 -20.45
CA GLU A 24 -2.72 -11.12 -19.40
C GLU A 24 -1.94 -10.88 -18.10
N ASP A 25 -1.01 -11.79 -17.75
CA ASP A 25 -0.14 -11.62 -16.58
C ASP A 25 0.71 -10.35 -16.68
N LEU A 26 1.24 -10.04 -17.87
CA LEU A 26 1.98 -8.79 -18.12
C LEU A 26 1.10 -7.55 -17.92
N SER A 27 -0.16 -7.62 -18.37
CA SER A 27 -1.12 -6.53 -18.21
C SER A 27 -1.51 -6.33 -16.75
N ILE A 28 -1.68 -7.43 -16.00
CA ILE A 28 -1.91 -7.41 -14.55
C ILE A 28 -0.70 -6.77 -13.84
N ASP A 29 0.53 -7.18 -14.16
CA ASP A 29 1.74 -6.64 -13.55
C ASP A 29 1.90 -5.12 -13.78
N GLN A 30 1.51 -4.62 -14.94
CA GLN A 30 1.49 -3.18 -15.22
C GLN A 30 0.52 -2.44 -14.29
N ILE A 31 -0.68 -2.98 -14.09
CA ILE A 31 -1.68 -2.42 -13.17
C ILE A 31 -1.17 -2.49 -11.73
N LEU A 32 -0.63 -3.63 -11.29
CA LEU A 32 -0.11 -3.81 -9.93
C LEU A 32 1.03 -2.84 -9.66
N ASN A 33 1.94 -2.64 -10.61
CA ASN A 33 2.99 -1.63 -10.49
C ASN A 33 2.45 -0.22 -10.26
N LEU A 34 1.45 0.19 -11.06
CA LEU A 34 0.81 1.49 -10.90
C LEU A 34 0.20 1.65 -9.51
N LEU A 35 -0.48 0.60 -9.01
CA LEU A 35 -1.10 0.62 -7.69
C LEU A 35 -0.06 0.70 -6.56
N ILE A 36 1.05 -0.05 -6.67
CA ILE A 36 2.16 0.01 -5.70
C ILE A 36 2.74 1.42 -5.64
N ASP A 37 3.01 2.02 -6.81
CA ASP A 37 3.61 3.35 -6.88
C ASP A 37 2.70 4.42 -6.25
N ASN A 38 1.39 4.32 -6.51
CA ASN A 38 0.41 5.24 -5.91
C ASN A 38 0.20 4.99 -4.41
N ALA A 39 0.30 3.74 -3.94
CA ALA A 39 0.21 3.42 -2.53
C ALA A 39 1.40 4.01 -1.75
N GLU A 40 2.61 3.91 -2.29
CA GLU A 40 3.80 4.54 -1.70
C GLU A 40 3.66 6.06 -1.62
N ILE A 41 3.22 6.71 -2.71
CA ILE A 41 2.95 8.16 -2.71
C ILE A 41 1.89 8.51 -1.66
N TYR A 42 0.83 7.72 -1.55
CA TYR A 42 -0.26 7.95 -0.59
C TYR A 42 0.23 7.86 0.86
N ILE A 43 1.06 6.86 1.18
CA ILE A 43 1.68 6.70 2.50
C ILE A 43 2.61 7.88 2.77
N LYS A 44 3.54 8.16 1.84
CA LYS A 44 4.50 9.28 1.93
C LYS A 44 3.79 10.61 2.22
N ASN A 45 2.73 10.92 1.48
CA ASN A 45 1.96 12.15 1.67
C ASN A 45 1.18 12.18 2.99
N SER A 46 0.86 11.01 3.56
CA SER A 46 0.07 10.89 4.79
C SER A 46 0.92 10.90 6.05
N VAL A 47 2.14 10.35 6.01
CA VAL A 47 3.00 10.19 7.20
C VAL A 47 4.34 10.90 7.10
N GLY A 48 4.85 11.20 5.90
CA GLY A 48 6.15 11.84 5.67
C GLY A 48 7.18 10.93 4.97
N ASP A 49 8.32 11.52 4.61
CA ASP A 49 9.41 10.85 3.86
C ASP A 49 10.10 9.73 4.66
N TRP A 50 9.97 9.75 6.00
CA TRP A 50 10.56 8.79 6.93
C TRP A 50 9.83 7.43 6.97
N TYR A 51 8.79 7.19 6.17
CA TYR A 51 7.97 5.97 6.19
C TYR A 51 8.70 4.65 5.89
N LYS A 52 10.02 4.69 5.63
CA LYS A 52 10.93 3.56 5.44
C LYS A 52 12.17 3.62 6.36
N SER A 53 12.15 4.43 7.43
CA SER A 53 13.35 4.74 8.23
C SER A 53 13.78 3.66 9.21
N THR A 54 12.86 2.80 9.68
CA THR A 54 13.18 1.63 10.51
C THR A 54 12.48 0.38 10.00
N PRO A 55 12.99 -0.83 10.29
CA PRO A 55 12.35 -2.08 9.88
C PRO A 55 10.89 -2.22 10.33
N GLU A 56 10.54 -1.73 11.52
CA GLU A 56 9.17 -1.77 12.05
C GLU A 56 8.23 -0.84 11.28
N ILE A 57 8.71 0.36 10.94
CA ILE A 57 7.95 1.36 10.19
C ILE A 57 7.79 0.90 8.74
N GLU A 58 8.86 0.39 8.14
CA GLU A 58 8.84 -0.19 6.79
C GLU A 58 7.85 -1.35 6.71
N ASN A 59 7.82 -2.26 7.69
CA ASN A 59 6.84 -3.34 7.74
C ASN A 59 5.38 -2.84 7.85
N LYS A 60 5.14 -1.77 8.60
CA LYS A 60 3.80 -1.13 8.63
C LYS A 60 3.42 -0.54 7.28
N ALA A 61 4.36 0.12 6.61
CA ALA A 61 4.14 0.68 5.29
C ALA A 61 3.99 -0.41 4.21
N LYS A 62 4.66 -1.55 4.31
CA LYS A 62 4.41 -2.77 3.50
C LYS A 62 2.97 -3.23 3.67
N LEU A 63 2.51 -3.43 4.90
CA LEU A 63 1.14 -3.83 5.18
C LEU A 63 0.12 -2.81 4.63
N ALA A 64 0.36 -1.51 4.83
CA ALA A 64 -0.49 -0.45 4.29
C ALA A 64 -0.59 -0.54 2.76
N THR A 65 0.55 -0.75 2.09
CA THR A 65 0.64 -0.89 0.64
C THR A 65 -0.19 -2.07 0.15
N LEU A 66 -0.02 -3.26 0.76
CA LEU A 66 -0.79 -4.46 0.40
C LEU A 66 -2.31 -4.25 0.57
N VAL A 67 -2.74 -3.62 1.66
CA VAL A 67 -4.16 -3.34 1.92
C VAL A 67 -4.72 -2.34 0.91
N LEU A 68 -3.99 -1.27 0.60
CA LEU A 68 -4.39 -0.26 -0.39
C LEU A 68 -4.51 -0.86 -1.79
N VAL A 69 -3.49 -1.61 -2.23
CA VAL A 69 -3.46 -2.27 -3.53
C VAL A 69 -4.63 -3.25 -3.66
N ASN A 70 -4.87 -4.10 -2.65
CA ASN A 70 -6.03 -5.00 -2.66
C ASN A 70 -7.35 -4.26 -2.77
N ASN A 71 -7.52 -3.18 -2.00
CA ASN A 71 -8.73 -2.38 -2.07
C ASN A 71 -8.94 -1.76 -3.45
N TRP A 72 -7.91 -1.17 -4.06
CA TRP A 72 -8.03 -0.54 -5.37
C TRP A 72 -8.15 -1.53 -6.52
N TYR A 73 -7.51 -2.71 -6.40
CA TYR A 73 -7.54 -3.75 -7.41
C TYR A 73 -8.91 -4.44 -7.49
N GLU A 74 -9.51 -4.75 -6.34
CA GLU A 74 -10.81 -5.42 -6.24
C GLU A 74 -11.98 -4.46 -6.53
N ASN A 75 -11.87 -3.19 -6.12
CA ASN A 75 -12.96 -2.22 -6.23
C ASN A 75 -12.75 -1.23 -7.39
N ARG A 76 -12.68 -1.76 -8.62
CA ARG A 76 -12.47 -0.94 -9.83
C ARG A 76 -13.69 -0.11 -10.22
N ASP A 77 -14.88 -0.58 -9.84
CA ASP A 77 -16.13 0.16 -10.00
C ASP A 77 -16.32 1.13 -8.84
N PHE A 78 -16.10 2.42 -9.10
CA PHE A 78 -16.38 3.51 -8.16
C PHE A 78 -17.89 3.72 -7.89
N THR A 79 -18.76 2.81 -8.33
CA THR A 79 -20.21 2.92 -8.21
C THR A 79 -20.70 2.39 -6.85
N SER A 80 -21.21 3.32 -6.03
CA SER A 80 -22.13 3.27 -4.86
C SER A 80 -22.37 2.00 -4.02
N ASN A 81 -22.22 0.77 -4.51
CA ASN A 81 -22.42 -0.46 -3.71
C ASN A 81 -21.17 -0.87 -2.90
N VAL A 82 -20.07 -0.13 -3.04
CA VAL A 82 -18.76 -0.37 -2.38
C VAL A 82 -18.61 0.38 -1.04
N GLU A 83 -19.58 1.24 -0.66
CA GLU A 83 -19.46 2.16 0.48
C GLU A 83 -19.03 1.47 1.79
N HIS A 84 -19.65 0.35 2.15
CA HIS A 84 -19.41 -0.28 3.46
C HIS A 84 -18.05 -1.00 3.59
N VAL A 85 -17.52 -1.59 2.51
CA VAL A 85 -16.19 -2.24 2.52
C VAL A 85 -15.10 -1.17 2.52
N SER A 86 -15.31 -0.11 1.73
CA SER A 86 -14.39 1.02 1.67
C SER A 86 -14.27 1.73 3.01
N GLU A 87 -15.37 1.89 3.77
CA GLU A 87 -15.35 2.52 5.10
C GLU A 87 -14.46 1.77 6.10
N LYS A 88 -14.63 0.45 6.24
CA LYS A 88 -13.82 -0.33 7.18
C LYS A 88 -12.34 -0.30 6.82
N ILE A 89 -12.01 -0.39 5.53
CA ILE A 89 -10.63 -0.32 5.06
C ILE A 89 -10.05 1.08 5.33
N ARG A 90 -10.82 2.15 5.08
CA ARG A 90 -10.44 3.52 5.43
C ARG A 90 -10.13 3.66 6.91
N HIS A 91 -10.96 3.10 7.80
CA HIS A 91 -10.71 3.14 9.24
C HIS A 91 -9.42 2.42 9.64
N THR A 92 -9.16 1.24 9.07
CA THR A 92 -7.92 0.50 9.34
C THR A 92 -6.69 1.25 8.84
N ILE A 93 -6.72 1.76 7.60
CA ILE A 93 -5.62 2.55 7.03
C ILE A 93 -5.37 3.83 7.82
N HIS A 94 -6.44 4.55 8.19
CA HIS A 94 -6.33 5.75 9.01
C HIS A 94 -5.70 5.44 10.37
N SER A 95 -6.13 4.37 11.03
CA SER A 95 -5.57 3.95 12.33
C SER A 95 -4.09 3.56 12.20
N LEU A 96 -3.72 2.90 11.10
CA LEU A 96 -2.34 2.53 10.83
C LEU A 96 -1.45 3.75 10.60
N PHE A 97 -1.93 4.75 9.85
CA PHE A 97 -1.22 6.02 9.66
C PHE A 97 -1.10 6.82 10.94
N GLN A 98 -2.14 6.83 11.78
CA GLN A 98 -2.05 7.44 13.11
C GLN A 98 -0.98 6.75 13.97
N GLN A 99 -0.94 5.42 14.00
CA GLN A 99 0.11 4.70 14.72
C GLN A 99 1.50 5.04 14.19
N MET A 100 1.67 5.10 12.86
CA MET A 100 2.95 5.51 12.27
C MET A 100 3.33 6.91 12.78
N ARG A 101 2.46 7.91 12.61
CA ARG A 101 2.77 9.30 12.98
C ARG A 101 3.03 9.50 14.47
N TYR A 102 2.23 8.88 15.33
CA TYR A 102 2.22 9.21 16.77
C TYR A 102 2.99 8.22 17.65
N CYS A 103 3.18 6.97 17.24
CA CYS A 103 3.98 6.02 18.01
C CYS A 103 5.47 6.08 17.67
N TYR A 104 5.84 6.73 16.56
CA TYR A 104 7.23 6.86 16.10
C TYR A 104 7.66 8.33 15.97
N SER A 105 7.03 9.24 16.72
CA SER A 105 7.27 10.69 16.65
C SER A 105 8.73 11.10 16.91
N GLU A 106 9.50 10.28 17.62
CA GLU A 106 10.93 10.53 17.84
C GLU A 106 11.77 10.22 16.60
N VAL A 107 11.31 9.31 15.73
CA VAL A 107 11.97 9.01 14.45
C VAL A 107 11.72 10.15 13.46
N GLU A 108 10.49 10.66 13.38
CA GLU A 108 10.14 11.83 12.56
C GLU A 108 10.98 13.07 12.88
N LYS A 109 11.21 13.36 14.17
CA LYS A 109 12.01 14.53 14.60
C LYS A 109 13.51 14.42 14.29
N ASN A 110 14.06 13.21 14.16
CA ASN A 110 15.48 12.99 13.93
C ASN A 110 15.85 13.01 12.43
N GLU A 111 14.86 13.02 11.53
CA GLU A 111 15.06 13.09 10.07
C GLU A 111 14.67 14.44 9.45
N ILE A 112 14.26 15.44 10.25
CA ILE A 112 13.96 16.82 9.82
C ILE A 112 15.14 17.75 10.11
#